data_AF-A0A0N5C6Y3-F1
#
_entry.id   AF-A0A0N5C6Y3-F1
#
_cell.length_a   1.000
_cell.length_b   1.000
_cell.length_c   1.000
_cell.angle_alpha   90.00
_cell.angle_beta   90.00
_cell.angle_gamma   90.00
#
_symmetry.space_group_name_H-M   'P 1'
#
loop_
_entity.id
_entity.type
_entity.pdbx_description
1 polymer ?
#
loop_
_entity_poly.entity_id
_entity_poly.type
_entity_poly.pdbx_seq_one_letter_code
_entity_poly.pdbx_strand_id
1 'polypeptide(L)'
;MSDLTLVDFLKNVFDNVDNNVRNYPLLIKVLDNVNEGFEVKDNFSKLSRVTIQEIAGEVLRALDENKEAYLNVQSIEIQTKYDFNSNQFYRELHILTYFFIPNKTFTLKNDLHLIDTEIKYNVNTPYIVEDDEKEINDIYTKNDTDNIKFHLYVLVLEKSSLNKRKVDGKYIFNITIIDRNGITINCVHFICESSDEIYRNVNVEEYHMLRLINAGTFTPRNNQRDYMNAKKSLVLNPDKTIFESTEKKFKCKGLPIDFKNLNITYSFF
;
A
#
# COMPACT_ATOMS: atom_id res chain seq x y z
N MET A 1 10.33 -37.59 0.32
CA MET A 1 9.69 -36.27 0.13
C MET A 1 9.19 -35.87 1.50
N SER A 2 9.78 -34.85 2.11
CA SER A 2 9.34 -34.34 3.42
C SER A 2 7.93 -33.75 3.28
N ASP A 3 7.02 -34.12 4.17
CA ASP A 3 5.63 -33.65 4.22
C ASP A 3 5.59 -32.12 4.40
N LEU A 4 5.55 -31.38 3.29
CA LEU A 4 5.23 -29.94 3.24
C LEU A 4 3.79 -29.66 3.74
N THR A 5 2.99 -30.70 3.98
CA THR A 5 1.59 -30.68 4.43
C THR A 5 1.41 -30.37 5.92
N LEU A 6 2.49 -30.28 6.70
CA LEU A 6 2.45 -30.08 8.16
C LEU A 6 2.98 -28.71 8.64
N VAL A 7 3.30 -27.80 7.72
CA VAL A 7 3.86 -26.48 8.06
C VAL A 7 2.75 -25.43 8.05
N ASP A 8 2.67 -24.59 9.08
CA ASP A 8 1.82 -23.39 9.08
C ASP A 8 2.49 -22.30 8.24
N PHE A 9 2.30 -22.40 6.94
CA PHE A 9 2.99 -21.59 5.94
C PHE A 9 2.63 -20.13 6.06
N LEU A 10 1.34 -19.81 6.14
CA LEU A 10 0.88 -18.42 6.20
C LEU A 10 1.45 -17.73 7.44
N LYS A 11 1.47 -18.41 8.58
CA LYS A 11 2.12 -17.88 9.78
C LYS A 11 3.61 -17.68 9.57
N ASN A 12 4.31 -18.69 9.05
CA ASN A 12 5.75 -18.63 8.85
C ASN A 12 6.18 -17.51 7.90
N VAL A 13 5.41 -17.24 6.85
CA VAL A 13 5.66 -16.14 5.93
C VAL A 13 5.59 -14.79 6.65
N PHE A 14 4.61 -14.59 7.51
CA PHE A 14 4.43 -13.34 8.25
C PHE A 14 5.36 -13.19 9.47
N ASP A 15 5.91 -14.31 9.98
CA ASP A 15 6.86 -14.33 11.10
C ASP A 15 8.34 -14.22 10.65
N ASN A 16 8.70 -14.83 9.50
CA ASN A 16 10.11 -15.00 9.09
C ASN A 16 10.51 -14.30 7.77
N VAL A 17 9.56 -13.68 7.05
CA VAL A 17 9.79 -12.91 5.80
C VAL A 17 10.68 -13.66 4.78
N ASP A 18 10.35 -14.92 4.48
CA ASP A 18 10.97 -15.65 3.36
C ASP A 18 10.07 -15.54 2.11
N ASN A 19 10.60 -14.87 1.08
CA ASN A 19 9.88 -14.57 -0.15
C ASN A 19 9.98 -15.69 -1.21
N ASN A 20 10.93 -16.63 -1.07
CA ASN A 20 11.16 -17.70 -2.05
C ASN A 20 10.52 -19.02 -1.60
N VAL A 21 9.22 -19.12 -1.86
CA VAL A 21 8.40 -20.25 -1.41
C VAL A 21 8.28 -21.31 -2.49
N ARG A 22 8.99 -22.43 -2.35
CA ARG A 22 8.99 -23.50 -3.36
C ARG A 22 7.77 -24.42 -3.21
N ASN A 23 6.77 -24.24 -4.07
CA ASN A 23 5.61 -25.12 -4.25
C ASN A 23 4.75 -25.31 -3.00
N TYR A 24 4.20 -24.23 -2.44
CA TYR A 24 3.28 -24.34 -1.32
C TYR A 24 1.80 -24.29 -1.76
N PRO A 25 0.97 -25.29 -1.39
CA PRO A 25 -0.43 -25.31 -1.78
C PRO A 25 -1.26 -24.33 -0.93
N LEU A 26 -2.02 -23.47 -1.58
CA LEU A 26 -3.01 -22.59 -0.97
C LEU A 26 -4.38 -22.78 -1.61
N LEU A 27 -5.41 -22.67 -0.79
CA LEU A 27 -6.79 -22.53 -1.23
C LEU A 27 -7.11 -21.04 -1.24
N ILE A 28 -7.55 -20.52 -2.37
CA ILE A 28 -7.97 -19.13 -2.50
C ILE A 28 -9.49 -19.06 -2.63
N LYS A 29 -10.07 -17.98 -2.09
CA LYS A 29 -11.50 -17.69 -2.13
C LYS A 29 -11.71 -16.18 -2.30
N VAL A 30 -12.75 -15.81 -3.05
CA VAL A 30 -13.19 -14.41 -3.15
C VAL A 30 -13.92 -14.03 -1.86
N LEU A 31 -13.51 -12.94 -1.22
CA LEU A 31 -14.25 -12.38 -0.07
C LEU A 31 -15.46 -11.58 -0.56
N ASP A 32 -16.53 -11.58 0.24
CA ASP A 32 -17.72 -10.77 -0.04
C ASP A 32 -17.36 -9.27 -0.09
N ASN A 33 -16.40 -8.85 0.73
CA ASN A 33 -15.78 -7.53 0.66
C ASN A 33 -14.62 -7.54 -0.34
N VAL A 34 -14.89 -7.11 -1.57
CA VAL A 34 -13.88 -7.03 -2.64
C VAL A 34 -12.69 -6.11 -2.30
N ASN A 35 -12.84 -5.17 -1.37
CA ASN A 35 -11.74 -4.31 -0.90
C ASN A 35 -10.70 -5.10 -0.08
N GLU A 36 -11.05 -6.28 0.42
CA GLU A 36 -10.14 -7.20 1.11
C GLU A 36 -9.53 -8.23 0.18
N GLY A 37 -9.74 -8.12 -1.14
CA GLY A 37 -9.15 -9.00 -2.15
C GLY A 37 -9.57 -10.46 -1.97
N PHE A 38 -8.58 -11.34 -1.86
CA PHE A 38 -8.78 -12.77 -1.64
C PHE A 38 -8.57 -13.16 -0.18
N GLU A 39 -9.34 -14.15 0.27
CA GLU A 39 -8.99 -14.99 1.41
C GLU A 39 -8.14 -16.14 0.91
N VAL A 40 -7.05 -16.45 1.62
CA VAL A 40 -6.26 -17.65 1.39
C VAL A 40 -6.19 -18.51 2.65
N LYS A 41 -6.13 -19.81 2.44
CA LYS A 41 -6.03 -20.81 3.50
C LYS A 41 -4.92 -21.80 3.18
N ASP A 42 -4.20 -22.20 4.21
CA ASP A 42 -3.43 -23.42 4.23
C ASP A 42 -4.10 -24.45 5.17
N ASN A 43 -3.39 -25.51 5.54
CA ASN A 43 -3.92 -26.57 6.41
C ASN A 43 -4.20 -26.11 7.85
N PHE A 44 -3.63 -24.98 8.31
CA PHE A 44 -3.60 -24.53 9.70
C PHE A 44 -4.16 -23.13 9.90
N SER A 45 -4.00 -22.27 8.91
CA SER A 45 -4.20 -20.84 9.00
C SER A 45 -5.04 -20.31 7.84
N LYS A 46 -5.66 -19.16 8.10
CA LYS A 46 -6.38 -18.36 7.12
C LYS A 46 -5.94 -16.90 7.19
N LEU A 47 -5.98 -16.24 6.05
CA LEU A 47 -5.52 -14.87 5.85
C LEU A 47 -6.46 -14.17 4.88
N SER A 48 -6.93 -12.97 5.23
CA SER A 48 -7.60 -12.05 4.31
C SER A 48 -6.60 -11.01 3.78
N ARG A 49 -7.01 -10.17 2.82
CA ARG A 49 -6.15 -9.13 2.20
C ARG A 49 -4.99 -9.72 1.40
N VAL A 50 -5.31 -10.65 0.52
CA VAL A 50 -4.36 -11.21 -0.44
C VAL A 50 -4.63 -10.67 -1.84
N THR A 51 -3.55 -10.31 -2.54
CA THR A 51 -3.58 -9.93 -3.95
C THR A 51 -2.78 -10.91 -4.79
N ILE A 52 -3.14 -11.02 -6.07
CA ILE A 52 -2.46 -11.89 -7.04
C ILE A 52 -2.04 -11.00 -8.22
N GLN A 53 -0.76 -11.02 -8.58
CA GLN A 53 -0.20 -10.15 -9.61
C GLN A 53 -0.91 -10.31 -10.96
N GLU A 54 -1.20 -11.55 -11.35
CA GLU A 54 -1.92 -11.89 -12.58
C GLU A 54 -2.81 -13.11 -12.33
N ILE A 55 -4.10 -13.01 -12.61
CA ILE A 55 -5.06 -14.10 -12.40
C ILE A 55 -5.26 -14.85 -13.72
N ALA A 56 -4.82 -16.10 -13.75
CA ALA A 56 -4.98 -16.98 -14.90
C ALA A 56 -6.46 -17.31 -15.14
N GLY A 57 -6.85 -17.46 -16.41
CA GLY A 57 -8.25 -17.72 -16.77
C GLY A 57 -8.83 -19.00 -16.14
N GLU A 58 -8.00 -20.01 -15.91
CA GLU A 58 -8.41 -21.26 -15.22
C GLU A 58 -8.76 -21.01 -13.75
N VAL A 59 -8.03 -20.11 -13.08
CA VAL A 59 -8.32 -19.70 -11.71
C VAL A 59 -9.62 -18.90 -11.66
N LEU A 60 -9.81 -17.95 -12.58
CA LEU A 60 -11.06 -17.19 -12.68
C LEU A 60 -12.27 -18.11 -12.86
N ARG A 61 -12.15 -19.12 -13.73
CA ARG A 61 -13.21 -20.10 -13.95
C ARG A 61 -13.51 -20.91 -12.70
N ALA A 62 -12.48 -21.42 -12.01
CA ALA A 62 -12.65 -22.17 -10.78
C ALA A 62 -13.30 -21.32 -9.67
N LEU A 63 -12.90 -20.06 -9.54
CA LEU A 63 -13.50 -19.10 -8.60
C LEU A 63 -14.95 -18.77 -8.96
N ASP A 64 -15.32 -18.73 -10.24
CA ASP A 64 -16.71 -18.51 -10.64
C ASP A 64 -17.60 -19.72 -10.34
N GLU A 65 -17.14 -20.92 -10.75
CA GLU A 65 -17.89 -22.18 -10.65
C GLU A 65 -17.96 -22.72 -9.21
N ASN A 66 -16.83 -22.75 -8.51
CA ASN A 66 -16.69 -23.42 -7.21
C ASN A 66 -16.56 -22.44 -6.03
N LYS A 67 -16.46 -21.14 -6.30
CA LYS A 67 -16.14 -20.08 -5.32
C LYS A 67 -14.77 -20.23 -4.65
N GLU A 68 -13.98 -21.21 -5.08
CA GLU A 68 -12.68 -21.55 -4.52
C GLU A 68 -11.75 -22.07 -5.62
N ALA A 69 -10.44 -21.84 -5.49
CA ALA A 69 -9.43 -22.39 -6.38
C ALA A 69 -8.18 -22.84 -5.60
N TYR A 70 -7.52 -23.89 -6.05
CA TYR A 70 -6.29 -24.39 -5.46
C TYR A 70 -5.10 -23.91 -6.27
N LEU A 71 -4.11 -23.32 -5.60
CA LEU A 71 -2.88 -22.82 -6.20
C LEU A 71 -1.67 -23.49 -5.56
N ASN A 72 -0.62 -23.73 -6.35
CA ASN A 72 0.73 -24.02 -5.85
C ASN A 72 1.59 -22.77 -6.03
N VAL A 73 1.80 -22.04 -4.95
CA VAL A 73 2.53 -20.77 -4.96
C VAL A 73 4.04 -21.01 -5.07
N GLN A 74 4.69 -20.23 -5.92
CA GLN A 74 6.13 -20.29 -6.21
C GLN A 74 6.90 -19.07 -5.69
N SER A 75 6.25 -17.91 -5.63
CA SER A 75 6.87 -16.67 -5.19
C SER A 75 5.82 -15.74 -4.61
N ILE A 76 6.20 -15.07 -3.53
CA ILE A 76 5.35 -14.15 -2.78
C ILE A 76 6.15 -12.92 -2.36
N GLU A 77 5.43 -11.89 -1.95
CA GLU A 77 5.96 -10.73 -1.28
C GLU A 77 4.98 -10.29 -0.18
N ILE A 78 5.50 -9.85 0.96
CA ILE A 78 4.69 -9.14 1.96
C ILE A 78 4.85 -7.64 1.75
N GLN A 79 3.75 -6.95 1.55
CA GLN A 79 3.73 -5.49 1.35
C GLN A 79 2.91 -4.82 2.45
N THR A 80 3.39 -3.69 2.95
CA THR A 80 2.57 -2.82 3.81
C THR A 80 1.68 -1.93 2.94
N LYS A 81 0.38 -1.91 3.23
CA LYS A 81 -0.59 -1.02 2.58
C LYS A 81 -1.43 -0.27 3.59
N TYR A 82 -1.87 0.92 3.18
CA TYR A 82 -2.83 1.71 3.93
C TYR A 82 -4.25 1.47 3.41
N ASP A 83 -5.16 1.08 4.30
CA ASP A 83 -6.59 1.02 3.99
C ASP A 83 -7.26 2.32 4.42
N PHE A 84 -7.68 3.09 3.42
CA PHE A 84 -8.34 4.37 3.60
C PHE A 84 -9.74 4.24 4.25
N ASN A 85 -10.41 3.09 4.14
CA ASN A 85 -11.74 2.87 4.72
C ASN A 85 -11.67 2.68 6.23
N SER A 86 -10.72 1.87 6.70
CA SER A 86 -10.49 1.59 8.11
C SER A 86 -9.49 2.56 8.76
N ASN A 87 -8.78 3.37 7.95
CA ASN A 87 -7.76 4.32 8.38
C ASN A 87 -6.63 3.64 9.18
N GLN A 88 -6.18 2.49 8.66
CA GLN A 88 -5.20 1.59 9.29
C GLN A 88 -4.24 1.02 8.25
N PHE A 89 -3.03 0.67 8.70
CA PHE A 89 -2.09 -0.07 7.87
C PHE A 89 -2.27 -1.57 8.09
N TYR A 90 -2.04 -2.32 7.02
CA TYR A 90 -2.08 -3.77 7.02
C TYR A 90 -0.88 -4.33 6.27
N ARG A 91 -0.43 -5.51 6.69
CA ARG A 91 0.46 -6.37 5.91
C ARG A 91 -0.38 -7.21 4.97
N GLU A 92 -0.15 -7.07 3.66
CA GLU A 92 -0.82 -7.84 2.63
C GLU A 92 0.13 -8.86 2.00
N LEU A 93 -0.38 -10.06 1.73
CA LEU A 93 0.33 -11.06 0.95
C LEU A 93 0.07 -10.81 -0.54
N HIS A 94 1.14 -10.60 -1.30
CA HIS A 94 1.08 -10.49 -2.75
C HIS A 94 1.66 -11.76 -3.38
N ILE A 95 0.81 -12.52 -4.07
CA ILE A 95 1.21 -13.72 -4.80
C ILE A 95 1.75 -13.29 -6.17
N LEU A 96 3.04 -13.51 -6.39
CA LEU A 96 3.75 -13.11 -7.61
C LEU A 96 3.64 -14.18 -8.69
N THR A 97 3.87 -15.44 -8.33
CA THR A 97 3.83 -16.58 -9.27
C THR A 97 3.26 -17.83 -8.62
N TYR A 98 2.50 -18.59 -9.41
CA TYR A 98 1.82 -19.81 -8.95
C TYR A 98 1.48 -20.73 -10.13
N PHE A 99 1.08 -21.96 -9.82
CA PHE A 99 0.42 -22.89 -10.74
C PHE A 99 -1.00 -23.19 -10.27
N PHE A 100 -1.97 -23.20 -11.18
CA PHE A 100 -3.31 -23.67 -10.87
C PHE A 100 -3.31 -25.19 -10.62
N ILE A 101 -4.10 -25.64 -9.66
CA ILE A 101 -4.30 -27.05 -9.39
C ILE A 101 -5.78 -27.40 -9.59
N PRO A 102 -6.11 -28.27 -10.56
CA PRO A 102 -7.50 -28.56 -10.90
C PRO A 102 -8.22 -29.40 -9.84
N ASN A 103 -7.48 -30.11 -8.98
CA ASN A 103 -8.05 -31.01 -7.98
C ASN A 103 -7.71 -30.52 -6.58
N LYS A 104 -8.60 -30.82 -5.62
CA LYS A 104 -8.34 -30.60 -4.19
C LYS A 104 -7.05 -31.32 -3.77
N THR A 105 -6.12 -30.56 -3.21
CA THR A 105 -4.77 -31.05 -2.84
C THR A 105 -4.55 -31.27 -1.36
N PHE A 106 -5.41 -30.71 -0.51
CA PHE A 106 -5.30 -30.85 0.94
C PHE A 106 -6.66 -30.73 1.63
N THR A 107 -6.70 -31.12 2.90
CA THR A 107 -7.89 -30.99 3.75
C THR A 107 -7.64 -29.93 4.81
N LEU A 108 -8.55 -28.97 4.91
CA LEU A 108 -8.54 -27.94 5.93
C LEU A 108 -8.83 -28.54 7.31
N LYS A 109 -8.17 -28.04 8.34
CA LYS A 109 -8.62 -28.23 9.72
C LYS A 109 -9.90 -27.43 9.98
N ASN A 110 -10.73 -27.92 10.90
CA ASN A 110 -11.98 -27.25 11.28
C ASN A 110 -11.73 -25.86 11.89
N ASP A 111 -10.71 -25.74 12.73
CA ASP A 111 -10.35 -24.50 13.41
C ASP A 111 -9.05 -23.95 12.82
N LEU A 112 -9.19 -23.08 11.81
CA LEU A 112 -8.06 -22.37 11.21
C LEU A 112 -7.68 -21.14 12.03
N HIS A 113 -6.39 -20.99 12.31
CA HIS A 113 -5.83 -19.80 12.94
C HIS A 113 -5.93 -18.59 12.01
N LEU A 114 -6.52 -17.48 12.47
CA LEU A 114 -6.56 -16.25 11.70
C LEU A 114 -5.25 -15.47 11.89
N ILE A 115 -4.57 -15.16 10.80
CA ILE A 115 -3.38 -14.29 10.80
C ILE A 115 -3.82 -12.83 10.95
N ASP A 116 -3.34 -12.17 12.00
CA ASP A 116 -3.55 -10.72 12.21
C ASP A 116 -2.62 -9.91 11.31
N THR A 117 -3.22 -9.19 10.37
CA THR A 117 -2.52 -8.34 9.39
C THR A 117 -2.47 -6.89 9.81
N GLU A 118 -3.26 -6.46 10.80
CA GLU A 118 -3.33 -5.07 11.25
C GLU A 118 -2.01 -4.62 11.88
N ILE A 119 -1.50 -3.48 11.43
CA ILE A 119 -0.32 -2.84 12.01
C ILE A 119 -0.77 -1.86 13.09
N LYS A 120 -0.48 -2.20 14.35
CA LYS A 120 -0.90 -1.42 15.52
C LYS A 120 0.09 -0.30 15.82
N TYR A 121 -0.30 0.94 15.56
CA TYR A 121 0.48 2.13 15.92
C TYR A 121 0.35 2.47 17.40
N ASN A 122 1.48 2.49 18.10
CA ASN A 122 1.53 2.90 19.49
C ASN A 122 1.93 4.39 19.61
N VAL A 123 1.05 5.30 19.16
CA VAL A 123 1.26 6.76 19.30
C VAL A 123 0.52 7.25 20.55
N ASN A 124 1.12 7.04 21.72
CA ASN A 124 0.51 7.38 23.00
C ASN A 124 0.90 8.78 23.51
N THR A 125 1.95 9.37 22.94
CA THR A 125 2.44 10.68 23.35
C THR A 125 1.69 11.78 22.60
N PRO A 126 1.22 12.85 23.28
CA PRO A 126 0.69 14.02 22.61
C PRO A 126 1.72 14.62 21.65
N TYR A 127 1.28 14.99 20.45
CA TYR A 127 2.14 15.63 19.46
C TYR A 127 2.38 17.10 19.84
N ILE A 128 3.66 17.50 19.89
CA ILE A 128 4.06 18.88 20.16
C ILE A 128 4.51 19.50 18.84
N VAL A 129 3.73 20.49 18.38
CA VAL A 129 3.98 21.25 17.14
C VAL A 129 5.16 22.19 17.37
N GLU A 130 6.11 22.24 16.43
CA GLU A 130 7.21 23.21 16.48
C GLU A 130 6.77 24.59 15.97
N ASP A 131 7.42 25.65 16.46
CA ASP A 131 7.03 27.03 16.13
C ASP A 131 7.09 27.34 14.62
N ASP A 132 7.98 26.67 13.89
CA ASP A 132 8.18 26.82 12.45
C ASP A 132 7.64 25.65 11.60
N GLU A 133 7.02 24.64 12.23
CA GLU A 133 6.32 23.55 11.55
C GLU A 133 5.12 24.10 10.77
N LYS A 134 4.98 23.67 9.51
CA LYS A 134 3.84 23.96 8.64
C LYS A 134 2.95 22.73 8.42
N GLU A 135 1.84 22.95 7.75
CA GLU A 135 0.86 21.93 7.40
C GLU A 135 0.74 21.79 5.87
N ILE A 136 0.12 20.71 5.37
CA ILE A 136 -0.01 20.52 3.91
C ILE A 136 -0.82 21.66 3.27
N ASN A 137 -1.80 22.20 3.98
CA ASN A 137 -2.57 23.35 3.49
C ASN A 137 -1.69 24.57 3.19
N ASP A 138 -0.59 24.76 3.91
CA ASP A 138 0.35 25.87 3.69
C ASP A 138 1.06 25.79 2.34
N ILE A 139 1.17 24.57 1.75
CA ILE A 139 1.73 24.36 0.40
C ILE A 139 0.93 25.14 -0.65
N TYR A 140 -0.36 25.40 -0.39
CA TYR A 140 -1.29 25.96 -1.37
C TYR A 140 -1.84 27.32 -1.00
N THR A 141 -1.51 27.83 0.18
CA THR A 141 -1.91 29.16 0.60
C THR A 141 -0.85 30.18 0.20
N LYS A 142 -1.30 31.20 -0.54
CA LYS A 142 -0.59 32.37 -1.11
C LYS A 142 -0.15 32.21 -2.56
N ASN A 143 -0.17 33.35 -3.24
CA ASN A 143 0.08 33.60 -4.66
C ASN A 143 1.50 33.21 -5.15
N ASP A 144 2.27 32.45 -4.36
CA ASP A 144 3.60 31.96 -4.71
C ASP A 144 3.48 30.51 -5.20
N THR A 145 3.05 30.36 -6.45
CA THR A 145 3.06 29.07 -7.14
C THR A 145 4.47 28.48 -7.29
N ASP A 146 5.51 29.27 -7.06
CA ASP A 146 6.85 28.99 -7.58
C ASP A 146 7.99 28.98 -6.53
N ASN A 147 7.76 29.31 -5.25
CA ASN A 147 8.83 29.38 -4.24
C ASN A 147 8.41 28.91 -2.82
N ILE A 148 7.93 27.67 -2.70
CA ILE A 148 7.56 27.10 -1.40
C ILE A 148 8.82 26.76 -0.58
N LYS A 149 8.97 27.38 0.59
CA LYS A 149 10.09 27.12 1.52
C LYS A 149 9.60 26.94 2.96
N PHE A 150 9.54 25.70 3.44
CA PHE A 150 9.24 25.35 4.83
C PHE A 150 9.48 23.86 5.11
N HIS A 151 9.23 23.43 6.33
CA HIS A 151 9.21 22.02 6.70
C HIS A 151 7.88 21.62 7.36
N LEU A 152 7.55 20.33 7.29
CA LEU A 152 6.39 19.73 7.92
C LEU A 152 6.63 18.24 8.20
N TYR A 153 5.91 17.67 9.16
CA TYR A 153 5.97 16.24 9.44
C TYR A 153 4.82 15.51 8.77
N VAL A 154 5.14 14.38 8.14
CA VAL A 154 4.19 13.61 7.34
C VAL A 154 4.36 12.11 7.57
N LEU A 155 3.28 11.37 7.36
CA LEU A 155 3.27 9.91 7.32
C LEU A 155 3.07 9.46 5.87
N VAL A 156 3.87 8.49 5.43
CA VAL A 156 3.75 7.93 4.09
C VAL A 156 2.68 6.84 4.07
N LEU A 157 1.60 7.07 3.33
CA LEU A 157 0.48 6.13 3.21
C LEU A 157 0.68 5.14 2.07
N GLU A 158 1.21 5.62 0.94
CA GLU A 158 1.43 4.79 -0.24
C GLU A 158 2.68 5.24 -0.98
N LYS A 159 3.30 4.30 -1.68
CA LYS A 159 4.41 4.55 -2.60
C LYS A 159 4.25 3.63 -3.80
N SER A 160 4.27 4.19 -5.00
CA SER A 160 4.21 3.37 -6.21
C SER A 160 5.59 2.82 -6.57
N SER A 161 5.61 1.70 -7.29
CA SER A 161 6.80 1.24 -8.01
C SER A 161 7.26 2.27 -9.06
N LEU A 162 8.51 2.14 -9.50
CA LEU A 162 9.04 2.90 -10.62
C LEU A 162 8.35 2.51 -11.92
N ASN A 163 7.62 3.45 -12.51
CA ASN A 163 6.97 3.29 -13.81
C ASN A 163 7.86 3.86 -14.92
N LYS A 164 8.27 3.00 -15.86
CA LYS A 164 9.03 3.43 -17.05
C LYS A 164 8.19 4.40 -17.88
N ARG A 165 8.80 5.51 -18.31
CA ARG A 165 8.24 6.32 -19.39
C ARG A 165 8.72 5.83 -20.74
N LYS A 166 8.12 6.38 -21.80
CA LYS A 166 8.56 6.19 -23.21
C LYS A 166 9.98 6.69 -23.49
N VAL A 167 10.68 7.28 -22.52
CA VAL A 167 12.05 7.76 -22.64
C VAL A 167 12.94 6.84 -21.82
N ASP A 168 13.96 6.27 -22.45
CA ASP A 168 14.85 5.29 -21.83
C ASP A 168 15.54 5.84 -20.57
N GLY A 169 15.64 4.99 -19.55
CA GLY A 169 16.31 5.29 -18.28
C GLY A 169 15.56 6.25 -17.34
N LYS A 170 14.39 6.76 -17.73
CA LYS A 170 13.63 7.75 -16.94
C LYS A 170 12.34 7.15 -16.39
N TYR A 171 12.23 7.18 -15.07
CA TYR A 171 11.09 6.62 -14.34
C TYR A 171 10.23 7.71 -13.71
N ILE A 172 9.03 7.32 -13.29
CA ILE A 172 8.17 8.10 -12.38
C ILE A 172 7.71 7.21 -11.26
N PHE A 173 7.65 7.78 -10.07
CA PHE A 173 6.89 7.20 -8.96
C PHE A 173 6.09 8.29 -8.27
N ASN A 174 5.07 7.85 -7.54
CA ASN A 174 4.20 8.67 -6.73
C ASN A 174 4.35 8.25 -5.27
N ILE A 175 4.23 9.20 -4.36
CA ILE A 175 4.09 8.97 -2.92
C ILE A 175 2.81 9.67 -2.47
N THR A 176 1.97 8.96 -1.73
CA THR A 176 0.87 9.56 -0.98
C THR A 176 1.34 9.80 0.44
N ILE A 177 1.23 11.05 0.91
CA ILE A 177 1.55 11.41 2.30
C ILE A 177 0.35 12.08 2.96
N ILE A 178 0.31 12.02 4.29
CA ILE A 178 -0.70 12.66 5.14
C ILE A 178 -0.03 13.49 6.24
N ASP A 179 -0.64 14.62 6.61
CA ASP A 179 -0.23 15.39 7.80
C ASP A 179 -1.07 15.05 9.05
N ARG A 180 -0.71 15.67 10.18
CA ARG A 180 -1.40 15.49 11.46
C ARG A 180 -2.87 15.91 11.46
N ASN A 181 -3.29 16.74 10.51
CA ASN A 181 -4.67 17.19 10.38
C ASN A 181 -5.52 16.30 9.48
N GLY A 182 -4.92 15.24 8.92
CA GLY A 182 -5.62 14.32 8.02
C GLY A 182 -5.68 14.83 6.59
N ILE A 183 -4.86 15.82 6.22
CA ILE A 183 -4.78 16.30 4.84
C ILE A 183 -3.86 15.38 4.06
N THR A 184 -4.33 14.84 2.95
CA THR A 184 -3.62 13.92 2.06
C THR A 184 -3.24 14.62 0.77
N ILE A 185 -1.99 14.44 0.37
CA ILE A 185 -1.42 14.98 -0.86
C ILE A 185 -0.70 13.89 -1.63
N ASN A 186 -0.87 13.93 -2.94
CA ASN A 186 -0.07 13.14 -3.87
C ASN A 186 1.20 13.92 -4.26
N CYS A 187 2.34 13.29 -4.07
CA CYS A 187 3.65 13.78 -4.45
C CYS A 187 4.15 12.98 -5.65
N VAL A 188 4.61 13.67 -6.70
CA VAL A 188 5.05 13.02 -7.95
C VAL A 188 6.50 13.37 -8.24
N HIS A 189 7.33 12.35 -8.40
CA HIS A 189 8.69 12.52 -8.90
C HIS A 189 8.73 12.29 -10.41
N PHE A 190 8.84 13.37 -11.18
CA PHE A 190 9.01 13.27 -12.64
C PHE A 190 10.48 13.01 -12.96
N ILE A 191 10.76 11.96 -13.73
CA ILE A 191 12.12 11.67 -14.24
C ILE A 191 13.10 11.41 -13.08
N CYS A 192 13.05 10.20 -12.54
CA CYS A 192 14.02 9.68 -11.58
C CYS A 192 14.75 8.47 -12.16
N GLU A 193 15.89 8.14 -11.55
CA GLU A 193 16.62 6.89 -11.75
C GLU A 193 16.33 5.93 -10.58
N SER A 194 16.66 4.64 -10.73
CA SER A 194 16.46 3.67 -9.63
C SER A 194 17.36 3.91 -8.41
N SER A 195 18.42 4.71 -8.56
CA SER A 195 19.32 5.17 -7.52
C SER A 195 18.83 6.41 -6.77
N ASP A 196 17.67 6.97 -7.14
CA ASP A 196 17.12 8.18 -6.52
C ASP A 196 16.96 7.99 -5.00
N GLU A 197 17.45 8.95 -4.21
CA GLU A 197 17.46 8.85 -2.75
C GLU A 197 16.06 8.92 -2.15
N ILE A 198 15.16 9.73 -2.72
CA ILE A 198 13.76 9.80 -2.28
C ILE A 198 13.12 8.44 -2.54
N TYR A 199 13.37 7.84 -3.70
CA TYR A 199 12.84 6.49 -3.98
C TYR A 199 13.42 5.42 -3.04
N ARG A 200 14.70 5.50 -2.64
CA ARG A 200 15.30 4.46 -1.79
C ARG A 200 14.97 4.61 -0.30
N ASN A 201 14.84 5.84 0.19
CA ASN A 201 14.81 6.12 1.63
C ASN A 201 13.41 6.40 2.17
N VAL A 202 12.43 6.68 1.31
CA VAL A 202 11.05 6.93 1.74
C VAL A 202 10.26 5.65 1.64
N ASN A 203 9.78 5.11 2.76
CA ASN A 203 8.98 3.87 2.78
C ASN A 203 7.57 4.13 3.29
N VAL A 204 6.66 3.23 2.92
CA VAL A 204 5.28 3.21 3.44
C VAL A 204 5.31 2.99 4.95
N GLU A 205 4.34 3.55 5.67
CA GLU A 205 4.22 3.49 7.14
C GLU A 205 5.26 4.34 7.91
N GLU A 206 6.28 4.88 7.24
CA GLU A 206 7.30 5.70 7.90
C GLU A 206 6.88 7.17 8.04
N TYR A 207 7.31 7.77 9.15
CA TYR A 207 7.20 9.20 9.40
C TYR A 207 8.46 9.90 8.92
N HIS A 208 8.28 11.00 8.20
CA HIS A 208 9.38 11.83 7.73
C HIS A 208 9.10 13.30 8.04
N MET A 209 10.18 14.03 8.30
CA MET A 209 10.18 15.47 8.13
C MET A 209 10.42 15.76 6.64
N LEU A 210 9.44 16.40 6.02
CA LEU A 210 9.49 16.86 4.65
C LEU A 210 9.97 18.32 4.65
N ARG A 211 11.09 18.59 3.98
CA ARG A 211 11.62 19.94 3.78
C ARG A 211 11.47 20.35 2.33
N LEU A 212 10.88 21.51 2.10
CA LEU A 212 10.64 22.09 0.77
C LEU A 212 11.52 23.32 0.58
N ILE A 213 12.18 23.41 -0.58
CA ILE A 213 13.07 24.50 -0.97
C ILE A 213 12.76 24.89 -2.42
N ASN A 214 11.90 25.91 -2.60
CA ASN A 214 11.39 26.32 -3.91
C ASN A 214 10.75 25.16 -4.69
N ALA A 215 10.01 24.32 -3.97
CA ALA A 215 9.32 23.15 -4.54
C ALA A 215 8.15 23.58 -5.43
N GLY A 216 7.91 22.82 -6.50
CA GLY A 216 6.85 23.08 -7.46
C GLY A 216 5.55 22.37 -7.10
N THR A 217 4.42 22.91 -7.56
CA THR A 217 3.10 22.27 -7.44
C THR A 217 2.39 22.22 -8.79
N PHE A 218 1.41 21.31 -8.94
CA PHE A 218 0.56 21.29 -10.13
C PHE A 218 -0.86 20.84 -9.77
N THR A 219 -1.83 21.30 -10.55
CA THR A 219 -3.22 20.84 -10.43
C THR A 219 -3.41 19.59 -11.31
N PRO A 220 -3.79 18.44 -10.75
CA PRO A 220 -4.05 17.23 -11.54
C PRO A 220 -5.25 17.43 -12.48
N ARG A 221 -5.17 16.89 -13.71
CA ARG A 221 -6.16 17.15 -14.79
C ARG A 221 -7.47 16.36 -14.68
N ASN A 222 -7.54 15.25 -13.94
CA ASN A 222 -8.74 14.44 -13.69
C ASN A 222 -8.49 13.44 -12.53
N ASN A 223 -9.56 13.11 -11.80
CA ASN A 223 -9.66 12.14 -10.69
C ASN A 223 -8.52 12.19 -9.68
N GLN A 224 -8.60 13.15 -8.75
CA GLN A 224 -8.03 12.91 -7.43
C GLN A 224 -8.67 11.62 -6.90
N ARG A 225 -7.85 10.66 -6.46
CA ARG A 225 -8.37 9.47 -5.78
C ARG A 225 -9.28 9.94 -4.64
N ASP A 226 -10.40 9.28 -4.36
CA ASP A 226 -11.45 9.81 -3.46
C ASP A 226 -10.95 10.13 -2.04
N TYR A 227 -9.79 9.63 -1.67
CA TYR A 227 -9.11 9.88 -0.40
C TYR A 227 -8.08 11.01 -0.43
N MET A 228 -7.88 11.68 -1.57
CA MET A 228 -7.03 12.86 -1.73
C MET A 228 -7.86 14.12 -1.47
N ASN A 229 -7.53 14.88 -0.43
CA ASN A 229 -8.26 16.09 -0.09
C ASN A 229 -7.46 17.39 -0.31
N ALA A 230 -6.17 17.30 -0.63
CA ALA A 230 -5.37 18.43 -1.12
C ALA A 230 -5.78 18.83 -2.54
N LYS A 231 -5.90 20.14 -2.81
CA LYS A 231 -6.33 20.66 -4.13
C LYS A 231 -5.25 20.62 -5.22
N LYS A 232 -3.99 20.42 -4.86
CA LYS A 232 -2.88 20.29 -5.82
C LYS A 232 -2.03 19.08 -5.45
N SER A 233 -1.05 18.79 -6.30
CA SER A 233 -0.02 17.79 -6.07
C SER A 233 1.34 18.47 -5.91
N LEU A 234 2.25 17.85 -5.17
CA LEU A 234 3.63 18.31 -5.02
C LEU A 234 4.53 17.68 -6.09
N VAL A 235 5.41 18.46 -6.70
CA VAL A 235 6.48 17.95 -7.54
C VAL A 235 7.69 17.65 -6.66
N LEU A 236 8.09 16.39 -6.61
CA LEU A 236 9.31 15.95 -5.96
C LEU A 236 10.49 16.24 -6.89
N ASN A 237 11.49 16.93 -6.36
CA ASN A 237 12.76 17.18 -7.01
C ASN A 237 13.87 17.04 -5.96
N PRO A 238 14.93 16.24 -6.19
CA PRO A 238 15.94 15.93 -5.18
C PRO A 238 16.67 17.16 -4.64
N ASP A 239 16.85 18.20 -5.46
CA ASP A 239 17.53 19.44 -5.05
C ASP A 239 16.63 20.37 -4.22
N LYS A 240 15.32 20.10 -4.23
CA LYS A 240 14.28 21.01 -3.70
C LYS A 240 13.40 20.37 -2.65
N THR A 241 13.47 19.06 -2.49
CA THR A 241 12.59 18.27 -1.64
C THR A 241 13.43 17.25 -0.89
N ILE A 242 13.39 17.31 0.44
CA ILE A 242 14.18 16.43 1.30
C ILE A 242 13.21 15.69 2.22
N PHE A 243 13.33 14.36 2.26
CA PHE A 243 12.67 13.52 3.24
C PHE A 243 13.72 13.05 4.25
N GLU A 244 13.59 13.46 5.50
CA GLU A 244 14.42 13.00 6.60
C GLU A 244 13.57 12.12 7.52
N SER A 245 14.01 10.89 7.78
CA SER A 245 13.33 10.02 8.75
C SER A 245 13.24 10.71 10.11
N THR A 246 12.12 10.55 10.79
CA THR A 246 11.90 11.15 12.11
C THR A 246 11.35 10.16 13.12
N GLU A 247 11.65 10.39 14.39
CA GLU A 247 11.00 9.70 15.50
C GLU A 247 9.69 10.39 15.92
N LYS A 248 9.42 11.60 15.39
CA LYS A 248 8.16 12.29 15.66
C LYS A 248 7.01 11.61 14.97
N LYS A 249 6.05 11.15 15.77
CA LYS A 249 4.84 10.49 15.31
C LYS A 249 3.63 11.27 15.77
N PHE A 250 2.63 11.38 14.91
CA PHE A 250 1.34 11.98 15.24
C PHE A 250 0.24 10.97 14.98
N LYS A 251 -0.86 11.08 15.73
CA LYS A 251 -2.06 10.32 15.42
C LYS A 251 -2.78 11.02 14.26
N CYS A 252 -2.99 10.33 13.16
CA CYS A 252 -3.80 10.83 12.07
C CYS A 252 -5.24 11.03 12.57
N LYS A 253 -5.76 12.25 12.48
CA LYS A 253 -7.21 12.48 12.56
C LYS A 253 -7.79 11.80 11.33
N GLY A 254 -8.74 10.89 11.52
CA GLY A 254 -9.27 10.04 10.43
C GLY A 254 -9.61 10.86 9.20
N LEU A 255 -9.38 10.27 8.02
CA LEU A 255 -9.62 10.96 6.76
C LEU A 255 -11.08 11.40 6.66
N PRO A 256 -11.36 12.66 6.26
CA PRO A 256 -12.71 13.10 5.95
C PRO A 256 -13.11 12.53 4.58
N ILE A 257 -13.30 11.22 4.48
CA ILE A 257 -13.80 10.57 3.26
C ILE A 257 -15.32 10.67 3.26
N ASP A 258 -15.89 11.45 2.34
CA ASP A 258 -17.34 11.49 2.14
C ASP A 258 -17.78 10.31 1.25
N PHE A 259 -18.04 9.18 1.89
CA PHE A 259 -18.49 7.94 1.22
C PHE A 259 -19.84 8.10 0.50
N LYS A 260 -20.56 9.22 0.64
CA LYS A 260 -21.87 9.43 0.00
C LYS A 260 -21.80 9.63 -1.51
N ASN A 261 -20.63 9.92 -2.08
CA ASN A 261 -20.46 10.17 -3.51
C ASN A 261 -19.76 9.05 -4.28
N LEU A 262 -19.48 7.91 -3.64
CA LEU A 262 -18.99 6.71 -4.32
C LEU A 262 -20.14 6.04 -5.08
N ASN A 263 -20.50 6.60 -6.23
CA ASN A 263 -21.22 5.83 -7.27
C ASN A 263 -20.24 4.80 -7.85
N ILE A 264 -20.00 3.73 -7.10
CA ILE A 264 -19.31 2.54 -7.62
C ILE A 264 -20.28 1.90 -8.60
N THR A 265 -20.22 2.37 -9.85
CA THR A 265 -20.93 1.74 -10.95
C THR A 265 -20.08 0.54 -11.34
N TYR A 266 -20.38 -0.62 -10.77
CA TYR A 266 -19.78 -1.88 -11.20
C TYR A 266 -20.27 -2.20 -12.60
N SER A 267 -19.55 -1.75 -13.62
CA SER A 267 -19.71 -2.28 -14.98
C SER A 267 -18.77 -3.48 -15.13
N PHE A 268 -19.31 -4.67 -14.88
CA PHE A 268 -18.72 -5.91 -15.37
C PHE A 268 -19.01 -6.03 -16.86
N PHE A 269 -17.98 -5.95 -17.72
CA PHE A 269 -17.91 -6.58 -19.05
C PHE A 269 -16.46 -6.79 -19.45
#